data_AF-S7QN52-F1
#
_entry.id   AF-S7QN52-F1
#
_cell.length_a   1.000
_cell.length_b   1.000
_cell.length_c   1.000
_cell.angle_alpha   90.00
_cell.angle_beta   90.00
_cell.angle_gamma   90.00
#
_symmetry.space_group_name_H-M   'P 1'
#
loop_
_entity.id
_entity.type
_entity.pdbx_description
1 polymer ?
#
loop_
_entity_poly.entity_id
_entity_poly.type
_entity_poly.pdbx_seq_one_letter_code
_entity_poly.pdbx_strand_id
1 'polypeptide(L)'
;MAPHFEFASQSNSSLVDLTQHLLKACRHRVTRPQKRCRHCIKNNSGPARTHSALEGRLTTRNGRLVHRDTYLCSGAVDVEKLLYLSRRELYSIAQDCGGNVLLDEQWSYEICHPTFRRQNRYKVTIQYSATIGRSCWPDTQRPVQLAKAKGIAGLMTILDRAD
;
A
#
# COMPACT_ATOMS: atom_id res chain seq x y z
N MET A 1 77.42 -40.92 -14.37
CA MET A 1 77.44 -39.49 -14.74
C MET A 1 76.02 -38.98 -14.71
N ALA A 2 75.65 -38.25 -13.66
CA ALA A 2 74.39 -37.54 -13.53
C ALA A 2 74.72 -36.08 -13.18
N PRO A 3 74.07 -35.08 -13.79
CA PRO A 3 74.32 -33.69 -13.48
C PRO A 3 73.55 -33.22 -12.24
N HIS A 4 74.14 -32.19 -11.64
CA HIS A 4 73.81 -31.44 -10.45
C HIS A 4 72.78 -30.32 -10.74
N PHE A 5 72.34 -29.63 -9.66
CA PHE A 5 71.59 -28.36 -9.53
C PHE A 5 70.06 -28.43 -9.48
N GLU A 6 69.35 -27.63 -8.69
CA GLU A 6 69.49 -27.01 -7.35
C GLU A 6 68.14 -26.31 -7.08
N PHE A 7 67.75 -26.29 -5.81
CA PHE A 7 66.91 -25.36 -5.05
C PHE A 7 65.65 -24.65 -5.61
N ALA A 8 64.60 -24.86 -4.81
CA ALA A 8 63.68 -23.87 -4.23
C ALA A 8 62.63 -23.18 -5.13
N SER A 9 61.36 -23.32 -4.77
CA SER A 9 60.72 -22.33 -3.88
C SER A 9 59.25 -22.67 -3.65
N GLN A 10 58.80 -22.25 -2.47
CA GLN A 10 57.47 -22.42 -1.89
C GLN A 10 56.38 -21.73 -2.74
N SER A 11 55.14 -22.19 -2.61
CA SER A 11 54.06 -21.30 -2.11
C SER A 11 52.76 -22.05 -1.84
N ASN A 12 52.31 -21.92 -0.60
CA ASN A 12 50.99 -22.29 -0.12
C ASN A 12 49.92 -21.40 -0.78
N SER A 13 48.77 -21.97 -1.13
CA SER A 13 47.45 -21.30 -0.99
C SER A 13 46.36 -22.37 -1.16
N SER A 14 45.79 -22.88 -0.08
CA SER A 14 44.78 -22.27 0.80
C SER A 14 43.35 -22.47 0.25
N LEU A 15 42.58 -23.16 1.10
CA LEU A 15 41.15 -23.45 1.03
C LEU A 15 40.31 -22.16 0.94
N VAL A 16 40.31 -21.48 -0.20
CA VAL A 16 39.49 -20.26 -0.41
C VAL A 16 38.53 -20.38 -1.59
N ASP A 17 38.54 -21.48 -2.33
CA ASP A 17 37.88 -21.54 -3.64
C ASP A 17 36.47 -22.17 -3.66
N LEU A 18 35.88 -22.46 -2.50
CA LEU A 18 34.56 -23.11 -2.40
C LEU A 18 33.47 -22.25 -1.77
N THR A 19 33.79 -21.03 -1.33
CA THR A 19 32.81 -20.09 -0.73
C THR A 19 32.29 -19.03 -1.69
N GLN A 20 32.79 -18.96 -2.94
CA GLN A 20 32.41 -17.91 -3.89
C GLN A 20 31.10 -18.17 -4.65
N HIS A 21 30.45 -19.33 -4.50
CA HIS A 21 29.22 -19.67 -5.24
C HIS A 21 27.89 -19.58 -4.45
N LEU A 22 27.89 -19.12 -3.19
CA LEU A 22 26.67 -19.05 -2.36
C LEU A 22 26.23 -17.62 -1.97
N LEU A 23 26.71 -16.58 -2.64
CA LEU A 23 26.29 -15.18 -2.38
C LEU A 23 25.55 -14.54 -3.56
N LYS A 24 24.66 -15.29 -4.23
CA LYS A 24 23.85 -14.75 -5.35
C LYS A 24 22.34 -14.94 -5.20
N ALA A 25 21.84 -15.14 -3.99
CA ALA A 25 20.40 -15.26 -3.74
C ALA A 25 19.87 -14.48 -2.53
N CYS A 26 20.68 -13.65 -1.87
CA CYS A 26 20.18 -12.68 -0.90
C CYS A 26 19.80 -11.38 -1.62
N ARG A 27 18.79 -11.45 -2.51
CA ARG A 27 17.96 -10.28 -2.83
C ARG A 27 17.15 -9.95 -1.59
N HIS A 28 17.84 -9.49 -0.55
CA HIS A 28 17.22 -8.65 0.46
C HIS A 28 16.48 -7.59 -0.31
N ARG A 29 15.16 -7.62 -0.18
CA ARG A 29 14.24 -6.57 -0.57
C ARG A 29 14.66 -5.37 0.26
N VAL A 30 15.75 -4.70 -0.14
CA VAL A 30 16.13 -3.39 0.35
C VAL A 30 14.91 -2.57 0.01
N THR A 31 14.08 -2.32 1.01
CA THR A 31 13.09 -1.27 1.00
C THR A 31 13.89 0.00 0.83
N ARG A 32 14.25 0.30 -0.43
CA ARG A 32 14.91 1.54 -0.79
C ARG A 32 14.03 2.61 -0.17
N PRO A 33 14.55 3.42 0.77
CA PRO A 33 13.76 4.49 1.35
C PRO A 33 13.25 5.30 0.17
N GLN A 34 11.93 5.29 -0.03
CA GLN A 34 11.34 5.93 -1.20
C GLN A 34 11.73 7.40 -1.12
N LYS A 35 12.66 7.80 -2.00
CA LYS A 35 13.13 9.17 -2.12
C LYS A 35 11.88 10.03 -2.21
N ARG A 36 11.64 10.88 -1.19
CA ARG A 36 10.38 11.62 -1.04
C ARG A 36 10.00 12.22 -2.38
N CYS A 37 8.86 11.79 -2.91
CA CYS A 37 8.38 12.31 -4.17
C CYS A 37 8.18 13.81 -3.99
N ARG A 38 8.93 14.63 -4.73
CA ARG A 38 8.89 16.10 -4.57
C ARG A 38 7.53 16.69 -4.94
N HIS A 39 6.68 15.93 -5.63
CA HIS A 39 5.32 16.31 -6.01
C HIS A 39 4.35 15.18 -5.64
N CYS A 40 3.95 15.17 -4.37
CA CYS A 40 2.88 14.32 -3.87
C CYS A 40 1.61 15.16 -3.63
N ILE A 41 0.46 14.65 -4.06
CA ILE A 41 -0.85 15.23 -3.74
C ILE A 41 -1.38 14.46 -2.54
N LYS A 42 -1.71 15.18 -1.46
CA LYS A 42 -2.25 14.58 -0.23
C LYS A 42 -3.57 15.22 0.11
N ASN A 43 -4.51 14.40 0.56
CA ASN A 43 -5.80 14.89 1.00
C ASN A 43 -6.45 13.90 1.97
N ASN A 44 -7.48 14.36 2.69
CA ASN A 44 -8.24 13.55 3.64
C ASN A 44 -9.71 13.99 3.70
N SER A 45 -10.55 13.15 4.29
CA SER A 45 -11.97 13.44 4.50
C SER A 45 -12.25 14.54 5.53
N GLY A 46 -11.25 14.90 6.35
CA GLY A 46 -11.38 15.74 7.54
C GLY A 46 -11.70 14.89 8.79
N PRO A 47 -12.55 15.40 9.71
CA PRO A 47 -12.93 14.65 10.91
C PRO A 47 -13.73 13.40 10.54
N ALA A 48 -13.67 12.40 11.42
CA ALA A 48 -14.44 11.16 11.29
C ALA A 48 -15.94 11.46 11.23
N ARG A 49 -16.66 10.81 10.31
CA ARG A 49 -18.09 11.05 10.10
C ARG A 49 -18.84 9.76 9.85
N THR A 50 -20.04 9.66 10.42
CA THR A 50 -20.99 8.60 10.10
C THR A 50 -21.84 9.04 8.92
N HIS A 51 -22.24 8.11 8.05
CA HIS A 51 -23.12 8.43 6.94
C HIS A 51 -24.49 8.91 7.46
N SER A 52 -25.11 9.90 6.81
CA SER A 52 -26.39 10.49 7.25
C SER A 52 -27.51 9.47 7.42
N ALA A 53 -27.50 8.44 6.58
CA ALA A 53 -28.42 7.31 6.68
C ALA A 53 -28.31 6.53 8.00
N LEU A 54 -27.21 6.61 8.76
CA LEU A 54 -27.05 5.95 10.05
C LEU A 54 -26.99 6.96 11.21
N GLU A 55 -26.99 8.25 10.90
CA GLU A 55 -26.90 9.33 11.88
C GLU A 55 -28.17 9.37 12.74
N GLY A 56 -27.99 9.44 14.07
CA GLY A 56 -29.09 9.40 15.04
C GLY A 56 -29.76 8.05 15.23
N ARG A 57 -29.30 6.99 14.56
CA ARG A 57 -29.85 5.63 14.72
C ARG A 57 -29.17 4.88 15.86
N LEU A 58 -29.89 3.92 16.45
CA LEU A 58 -29.33 3.02 17.45
C LEU A 58 -28.32 2.08 16.79
N THR A 59 -27.05 2.25 17.13
CA THR A 59 -25.95 1.43 16.63
C THR A 59 -25.03 1.03 17.78
N THR A 60 -24.59 -0.23 17.82
CA THR A 60 -23.48 -0.63 18.70
C THR A 60 -22.15 -0.29 18.03
N ARG A 61 -21.11 -0.06 18.84
CA ARG A 61 -19.76 0.27 18.36
C ARG A 61 -18.78 -0.78 18.88
N ASN A 62 -18.03 -1.38 17.96
CA ASN A 62 -17.21 -2.56 18.20
C ASN A 62 -15.79 -2.34 17.68
N GLY A 63 -15.05 -1.41 18.30
CA GLY A 63 -13.64 -1.15 17.95
C GLY A 63 -13.44 -0.45 16.59
N ARG A 64 -12.20 0.00 16.37
CA ARG A 64 -11.82 0.78 15.18
C ARG A 64 -10.91 -0.05 14.28
N LEU A 65 -11.27 -0.11 13.00
CA LEU A 65 -10.47 -0.73 11.95
C LEU A 65 -9.74 0.32 11.12
N VAL A 66 -8.58 -0.08 10.63
CA VAL A 66 -7.78 0.68 9.67
C VAL A 66 -7.35 -0.29 8.57
N HIS A 67 -7.64 0.07 7.33
CA HIS A 67 -7.23 -0.65 6.14
C HIS A 67 -6.41 0.27 5.25
N ARG A 68 -5.34 -0.26 4.67
CA ARG A 68 -4.41 0.50 3.84
C ARG A 68 -4.23 -0.24 2.52
N ASP A 69 -4.47 0.46 1.44
CA ASP A 69 -4.23 -0.04 0.09
C ASP A 69 -3.17 0.79 -0.61
N THR A 70 -2.41 0.14 -1.48
CA THR A 70 -1.50 0.77 -2.42
C THR A 70 -1.86 0.36 -3.84
N TYR A 71 -2.25 1.33 -4.66
CA TYR A 71 -2.57 1.14 -6.07
C TYR A 71 -1.47 1.71 -6.95
N LEU A 72 -1.14 0.99 -8.03
CA LEU A 72 -0.35 1.53 -9.12
C LEU A 72 -1.27 1.81 -10.30
N CYS A 73 -1.53 3.08 -10.57
CA CYS A 73 -2.39 3.51 -11.68
C CYS A 73 -1.57 4.00 -12.87
N SER A 74 -2.15 3.96 -14.06
CA SER A 74 -1.61 4.58 -15.28
C SER A 74 -2.68 5.42 -15.99
N GLY A 75 -2.23 6.45 -16.71
CA GLY A 75 -3.11 7.35 -17.44
C GLY A 75 -3.60 8.49 -16.56
N ALA A 76 -4.36 8.15 -15.52
CA ALA A 76 -5.04 9.07 -14.62
C ALA A 76 -5.27 8.44 -13.24
N VAL A 77 -5.89 9.18 -12.31
CA VAL A 77 -6.24 8.70 -10.98
C VAL A 77 -7.65 9.12 -10.60
N ASP A 78 -8.58 8.18 -10.59
CA ASP A 78 -9.94 8.34 -10.09
C ASP A 78 -9.98 7.90 -8.62
N VAL A 79 -9.76 8.86 -7.72
CA VAL A 79 -9.68 8.60 -6.28
C VAL A 79 -11.01 8.10 -5.72
N GLU A 80 -12.14 8.55 -6.25
CA GLU A 80 -13.45 8.12 -5.76
C GLU A 80 -13.61 6.61 -5.92
N LYS A 81 -13.29 6.07 -7.10
CA LYS A 81 -13.31 4.62 -7.32
C LYS A 81 -12.38 3.87 -6.38
N LEU A 82 -11.16 4.37 -6.18
CA LEU A 82 -10.21 3.72 -5.27
C LEU A 82 -10.71 3.74 -3.82
N LEU A 83 -11.37 4.82 -3.38
CA LEU A 83 -12.01 4.88 -2.06
C LEU A 83 -13.16 3.89 -1.92
N TYR A 84 -13.97 3.68 -2.98
CA TYR A 84 -14.99 2.63 -2.98
C TYR A 84 -14.37 1.24 -2.81
N LEU A 85 -13.28 0.94 -3.52
CA LEU A 85 -12.57 -0.34 -3.40
C LEU A 85 -12.04 -0.54 -1.98
N SER A 86 -11.29 0.43 -1.45
CA SER A 86 -10.76 0.36 -0.07
C SER A 86 -11.85 0.23 0.98
N ARG A 87 -12.96 0.95 0.83
CA ARG A 87 -14.09 0.85 1.77
C ARG A 87 -14.75 -0.52 1.72
N ARG A 88 -14.94 -1.09 0.52
CA ARG A 88 -15.57 -2.42 0.36
C ARG A 88 -14.80 -3.49 1.12
N GLU A 89 -13.48 -3.40 1.09
CA GLU A 89 -12.57 -4.36 1.74
C GLU A 89 -12.59 -4.16 3.26
N LEU A 90 -12.54 -2.90 3.71
CA LEU A 90 -12.77 -2.57 5.12
C LEU A 90 -14.13 -3.06 5.63
N TYR A 91 -15.18 -2.99 4.80
CA TYR A 91 -16.51 -3.50 5.12
C TYR A 91 -16.51 -5.03 5.22
N SER A 92 -15.84 -5.74 4.30
CA SER A 92 -15.69 -7.20 4.39
C SER A 92 -15.02 -7.61 5.70
N ILE A 93 -13.92 -6.95 6.08
CA ILE A 93 -13.24 -7.20 7.36
C ILE A 93 -14.17 -6.91 8.55
N ALA A 94 -14.97 -5.85 8.47
CA ALA A 94 -15.96 -5.54 9.49
C ALA A 94 -17.05 -6.62 9.61
N GLN A 95 -17.48 -7.20 8.49
CA GLN A 95 -18.42 -8.32 8.47
C GLN A 95 -17.83 -9.58 9.12
N ASP A 96 -16.55 -9.87 8.84
CA ASP A 96 -15.83 -10.99 9.47
C ASP A 96 -15.70 -10.80 11.00
N CYS A 97 -15.62 -9.54 11.45
CA CYS A 97 -15.67 -9.17 12.87
C CYS A 97 -17.09 -9.13 13.45
N GLY A 98 -18.10 -9.52 12.68
CA GLY A 98 -19.50 -9.58 13.08
C GLY A 98 -20.24 -8.24 13.04
N GLY A 99 -19.66 -7.17 12.51
CA GLY A 99 -20.34 -5.91 12.24
C GLY A 99 -21.16 -5.94 10.94
N ASN A 100 -22.09 -5.00 10.79
CA ASN A 100 -22.85 -4.86 9.54
C ASN A 100 -22.92 -3.42 9.00
N VAL A 101 -22.32 -2.47 9.72
CA VAL A 101 -22.21 -1.06 9.32
C VAL A 101 -20.84 -0.49 9.68
N LEU A 102 -20.39 0.50 8.91
CA LEU A 102 -19.22 1.33 9.24
C LEU A 102 -19.68 2.67 9.81
N LEU A 103 -19.10 3.06 10.94
CA LEU A 103 -19.36 4.32 11.65
C LEU A 103 -18.08 5.13 11.73
N ASP A 104 -18.22 6.44 11.96
CA ASP A 104 -17.08 7.36 12.16
C ASP A 104 -15.97 7.15 11.10
N GLU A 105 -16.39 7.04 9.85
CA GLU A 105 -15.52 6.77 8.71
C GLU A 105 -14.58 7.96 8.47
N GLN A 106 -13.34 7.64 8.11
CA GLN A 106 -12.31 8.61 7.77
C GLN A 106 -11.35 8.00 6.76
N TRP A 107 -10.97 8.78 5.76
CA TRP A 107 -9.97 8.37 4.78
C TRP A 107 -8.92 9.45 4.56
N SER A 108 -7.74 9.01 4.14
CA SER A 108 -6.67 9.85 3.62
C SER A 108 -6.01 9.16 2.43
N TYR A 109 -5.47 9.95 1.51
CA TYR A 109 -4.73 9.40 0.39
C TYR A 109 -3.50 10.24 0.04
N GLU A 110 -2.55 9.58 -0.60
CA GLU A 110 -1.33 10.17 -1.15
C GLU A 110 -1.12 9.67 -2.58
N ILE A 111 -1.10 10.60 -3.55
CA ILE A 111 -0.74 10.32 -4.94
C ILE A 111 0.71 10.75 -5.14
N CYS A 112 1.56 9.79 -5.45
CA CYS A 112 2.97 9.99 -5.77
C CYS A 112 3.24 9.74 -7.25
N HIS A 113 4.04 10.62 -7.85
CA HIS A 113 4.62 10.37 -9.16
C HIS A 113 5.88 9.50 -9.00
N PRO A 114 5.97 8.32 -9.65
CA PRO A 114 7.21 7.58 -9.69
C PRO A 114 8.29 8.42 -10.35
N THR A 115 9.53 8.23 -9.90
CA THR A 115 10.68 9.08 -10.28
C THR A 115 10.91 9.12 -11.79
N PHE A 116 10.48 8.10 -12.52
CA PHE A 116 10.46 8.08 -13.98
C PHE A 116 9.14 8.61 -14.53
N ARG A 117 9.08 9.92 -14.78
CA ARG A 117 7.92 10.62 -15.38
C ARG A 117 7.48 10.08 -16.74
N ARG A 118 8.35 9.33 -17.44
CA ARG A 118 8.09 8.82 -18.80
C ARG A 118 6.93 7.83 -18.90
N GLN A 119 6.52 7.19 -17.81
CA GLN A 119 5.53 6.10 -17.89
C GLN A 119 4.09 6.52 -17.58
N ASN A 120 3.82 7.80 -17.28
CA ASN A 120 2.49 8.28 -16.87
C ASN A 120 1.82 7.34 -15.83
N ARG A 121 2.60 6.95 -14.82
CA ARG A 121 2.20 6.06 -13.73
C ARG A 121 2.04 6.87 -12.45
N TYR A 122 1.18 6.41 -11.56
CA TYR A 122 0.87 7.05 -10.30
C TYR A 122 0.80 5.98 -9.22
N LYS A 123 1.57 6.16 -8.14
CA LYS A 123 1.42 5.33 -6.95
C LYS A 123 0.45 6.04 -6.01
N VAL A 124 -0.71 5.43 -5.77
CA VAL A 124 -1.73 5.96 -4.87
C VAL A 124 -1.73 5.10 -3.61
N THR A 125 -1.57 5.72 -2.45
CA THR A 125 -1.74 5.05 -1.16
C THR A 125 -3.02 5.58 -0.52
N ILE A 126 -3.92 4.69 -0.13
CA ILE A 126 -5.16 5.03 0.57
C ILE A 126 -5.09 4.41 1.95
N GLN A 127 -5.45 5.19 2.96
CA GLN A 127 -5.70 4.70 4.30
C GLN A 127 -7.15 5.02 4.65
N TYR A 128 -7.95 3.98 4.81
CA TYR A 128 -9.35 4.05 5.21
C TYR A 128 -9.49 3.53 6.63
N SER A 129 -10.30 4.20 7.44
CA SER A 129 -10.54 3.81 8.82
C SER A 129 -11.98 4.06 9.20
N ALA A 130 -12.51 3.19 10.05
CA ALA A 130 -13.90 3.26 10.52
C ALA A 130 -14.05 2.51 11.84
N THR A 131 -15.06 2.88 12.60
CA THR A 131 -15.55 2.11 13.75
C THR A 131 -16.51 1.04 13.25
N ILE A 132 -16.30 -0.21 13.64
CA ILE A 132 -17.25 -1.29 13.32
C ILE A 132 -18.51 -1.06 14.13
N GLY A 133 -19.68 -1.26 13.53
CA GLY A 133 -20.93 -1.26 14.28
C GLY A 133 -21.90 -2.35 13.90
N ARG A 134 -22.90 -2.55 14.76
CA ARG A 134 -24.12 -3.27 14.43
C ARG A 134 -25.30 -2.32 14.43
N SER A 135 -26.15 -2.42 13.43
CA SER A 135 -27.43 -1.72 13.40
C SER A 135 -28.51 -2.59 12.78
N CYS A 136 -29.77 -2.27 13.03
CA CYS A 136 -30.90 -2.88 12.32
C CYS A 136 -31.08 -2.34 10.89
N TRP A 137 -30.29 -1.34 10.50
CA TRP A 137 -30.33 -0.68 9.20
C TRP A 137 -29.13 -1.07 8.33
N PRO A 138 -29.31 -1.15 7.01
CA PRO A 138 -28.24 -1.50 6.11
C PRO A 138 -27.20 -0.37 5.99
N ASP A 139 -25.95 -0.76 5.76
CA ASP A 139 -24.87 0.14 5.37
C ASP A 139 -25.13 0.70 3.96
N THR A 140 -24.79 1.97 3.72
CA THR A 140 -25.05 2.62 2.42
C THR A 140 -24.06 2.25 1.33
N GLN A 141 -23.02 1.48 1.66
CA GLN A 141 -21.97 1.04 0.74
C GLN A 141 -21.28 2.21 0.02
N ARG A 142 -21.27 3.40 0.64
CA ARG A 142 -20.76 4.64 0.05
C ARG A 142 -19.75 5.34 0.97
N PRO A 143 -18.53 5.62 0.48
CA PRO A 143 -17.54 6.41 1.21
C PRO A 143 -18.06 7.78 1.64
N VAL A 144 -17.70 8.20 2.84
CA VAL A 144 -18.02 9.54 3.33
C VAL A 144 -17.22 10.62 2.60
N GLN A 145 -17.77 11.82 2.51
CA GLN A 145 -17.05 13.03 2.04
C GLN A 145 -16.40 12.92 0.65
N LEU A 146 -16.96 12.13 -0.27
CA LEU A 146 -16.43 11.95 -1.65
C LEU A 146 -16.16 13.27 -2.38
N ALA A 147 -16.96 14.31 -2.14
CA ALA A 147 -16.78 15.64 -2.76
C ALA A 147 -15.41 16.28 -2.45
N LYS A 148 -14.70 15.82 -1.41
CA LYS A 148 -13.34 16.28 -1.10
C LYS A 148 -12.27 15.53 -1.87
N ALA A 149 -12.57 14.38 -2.46
CA ALA A 149 -11.61 13.60 -3.23
C ALA A 149 -11.25 14.35 -4.52
N LYS A 150 -9.95 14.49 -4.77
CA LYS A 150 -9.40 15.15 -5.95
C LYS A 150 -8.45 14.22 -6.66
N GLY A 151 -8.86 13.76 -7.83
CA GLY A 151 -8.10 12.89 -8.71
C GLY A 151 -7.24 13.64 -9.72
N ILE A 152 -6.60 12.86 -10.59
CA ILE A 152 -5.92 13.33 -11.79
C ILE A 152 -6.85 13.00 -12.96
N ALA A 153 -7.17 13.99 -13.78
CA ALA A 153 -8.11 13.83 -14.89
C ALA A 153 -7.58 12.88 -15.98
N GLY A 154 -8.49 12.15 -16.62
CA GLY A 154 -8.21 11.21 -17.70
C GLY A 154 -8.72 9.80 -17.42
N LEU A 155 -8.32 8.84 -18.26
CA LEU A 155 -8.69 7.43 -18.09
C LEU A 155 -7.73 6.73 -17.12
N MET A 156 -8.26 6.26 -15.99
CA MET A 156 -7.49 5.50 -15.00
C MET A 156 -7.45 4.01 -15.38
N THR A 157 -6.26 3.43 -15.39
CA THR A 157 -6.05 1.96 -15.42
C THR A 157 -5.30 1.54 -14.16
N ILE A 158 -5.86 0.61 -13.38
CA ILE A 158 -5.17 0.02 -12.23
C ILE A 158 -4.27 -1.10 -12.77
N LEU A 159 -2.96 -0.94 -12.63
CA LEU A 159 -1.95 -1.91 -13.06
C LEU A 159 -1.65 -2.94 -11.98
N ASP A 160 -1.65 -2.51 -10.72
CA ASP A 160 -1.30 -3.35 -9.57
C ASP A 160 -2.01 -2.84 -8.31
N ARG A 161 -2.27 -3.78 -7.39
CA ARG A 161 -2.85 -3.54 -6.08
C ARG A 161 -2.06 -4.33 -5.05
N ALA A 162 -1.62 -3.65 -4.00
CA ALA A 162 -0.97 -4.25 -2.85
C ALA A 162 -1.66 -3.79 -1.57
N ASP A 163 -1.97 -4.75 -0.71
CA ASP A 163 -2.62 -4.57 0.58
C ASP A 163 -1.59 -4.70 1.72
#